data_AF-A0A7J0C8A8-F1
#
_entry.id   AF-A0A7J0C8A8-F1
#
_cell.length_a   1.000
_cell.length_b   1.000
_cell.length_c   1.000
_cell.angle_alpha   90.00
_cell.angle_beta   90.00
_cell.angle_gamma   90.00
#
_symmetry.space_group_name_H-M   'P 1'
#
loop_
_entity.id
_entity.type
_entity.pdbx_description
1 polymer ?
#
loop_
_entity_poly.entity_id
_entity_poly.type
_entity_poly.pdbx_seq_one_letter_code
_entity_poly.pdbx_strand_id
1 'polypeptide(L)' 'MRTRTTAIAATALGATLLLAVVTACTQSEAEVRATCERALDNHSTLDNRPEACQEVPDESYRTLLLVYDLKAEGLD' A
#
# COMPACT_ATOMS: atom_id res chain seq x y z
N MET A 1 -32.85 1.84 35.87
CA MET A 1 -32.10 2.77 35.00
C MET A 1 -31.56 1.98 33.81
N ARG A 2 -31.74 2.50 32.59
CA ARG A 2 -31.31 1.89 31.33
C ARG A 2 -29.85 2.22 31.08
N THR A 3 -29.03 1.22 30.77
CA THR A 3 -27.76 1.41 30.06
C THR A 3 -27.70 0.41 28.92
N ARG A 4 -28.31 0.81 27.80
CA ARG A 4 -28.10 0.18 26.49
C ARG A 4 -26.84 0.82 25.90
N THR A 5 -25.68 0.21 26.08
CA THR A 5 -24.43 0.71 25.49
C THR A 5 -24.07 -0.15 24.29
N THR A 6 -24.56 0.31 23.13
CA THR A 6 -23.90 0.28 21.82
C THR A 6 -23.28 -1.04 21.34
N ALA A 7 -24.11 -1.87 20.70
CA ALA A 7 -23.65 -2.87 19.73
C ALA A 7 -23.37 -2.18 18.38
N ILE A 8 -22.25 -1.48 18.24
CA ILE A 8 -21.83 -0.88 16.96
C ILE A 8 -20.28 -0.84 16.89
N ALA A 9 -19.63 -2.00 16.88
CA ALA A 9 -18.17 -2.06 16.67
C ALA A 9 -17.72 -3.22 15.75
N ALA A 10 -18.66 -4.02 15.23
CA ALA A 10 -18.34 -5.22 14.46
C ALA A 10 -18.43 -5.05 12.94
N THR A 11 -18.94 -3.91 12.44
CA THR A 11 -19.21 -3.72 11.00
C THR A 11 -18.10 -2.98 10.25
N ALA A 12 -17.15 -2.32 10.94
CA ALA A 12 -16.07 -1.58 10.28
C ALA A 12 -14.90 -2.48 9.83
N LEU A 13 -14.64 -3.59 10.54
CA LEU A 13 -13.55 -4.52 10.21
C LEU A 13 -13.86 -5.41 8.99
N GLY A 14 -15.13 -5.70 8.71
CA GLY A 14 -15.52 -6.51 7.55
C GLY A 14 -15.42 -5.76 6.22
N ALA A 15 -15.64 -4.44 6.23
CA ALA A 15 -15.62 -3.62 5.04
C ALA A 15 -14.19 -3.42 4.47
N THR A 16 -13.18 -3.24 5.32
CA THR A 16 -11.78 -3.07 4.87
C THR A 16 -11.24 -4.33 4.20
N LEU A 17 -11.53 -5.52 4.75
CA LEU A 17 -11.12 -6.79 4.13
C LEU A 17 -11.82 -7.06 2.79
N LEU A 18 -13.08 -6.66 2.64
CA LEU A 18 -13.82 -6.81 1.38
C LEU A 18 -13.36 -5.81 0.31
N LEU A 19 -13.00 -4.57 0.69
CA LEU A 19 -12.46 -3.59 -0.27
C LEU A 19 -11.05 -3.97 -0.75
N ALA A 20 -10.18 -4.48 0.12
CA ALA A 20 -8.84 -4.92 -0.26
C ALA A 20 -8.87 -6.08 -1.28
N VAL A 21 -9.82 -7.00 -1.14
CA VAL A 21 -9.99 -8.12 -2.09
C VAL A 21 -10.53 -7.63 -3.45
N VAL A 22 -11.40 -6.62 -3.47
CA VAL A 22 -11.94 -6.08 -4.72
C VAL A 22 -10.90 -5.24 -5.47
N THR A 23 -10.04 -4.48 -4.78
CA THR A 23 -8.96 -3.73 -5.44
C THR A 23 -7.85 -4.62 -5.96
N ALA A 24 -7.48 -5.67 -5.22
CA ALA A 24 -6.48 -6.65 -5.64
C ALA A 24 -6.92 -7.50 -6.85
N CYS A 25 -8.24 -7.60 -7.12
CA CYS A 25 -8.77 -8.34 -8.26
C CYS A 25 -8.96 -7.51 -9.54
N THR A 26 -8.73 -6.19 -9.51
CA THR A 26 -9.01 -5.31 -10.67
C THR A 26 -7.81 -4.57 -11.23
N GLN A 27 -6.74 -4.36 -10.44
CA GLN A 27 -5.56 -3.64 -10.92
C GLN A 27 -4.55 -4.60 -11.53
N SER A 28 -4.02 -4.22 -12.70
CA SER A 28 -2.89 -4.93 -13.29
C SER A 28 -1.64 -4.74 -12.44
N GLU A 29 -0.70 -5.71 -12.49
CA GLU A 29 0.60 -5.58 -11.81
C GLU A 29 1.35 -4.29 -12.20
N ALA A 30 1.13 -3.80 -13.43
CA ALA A 30 1.68 -2.54 -13.91
C ALA A 30 1.09 -1.32 -13.19
N GLU A 31 -0.22 -1.30 -12.93
CA GLU A 31 -0.89 -0.23 -12.19
C GLU A 31 -0.51 -0.21 -10.72
N VAL A 32 -0.41 -1.39 -10.10
CA VAL A 32 0.08 -1.53 -8.71
C VAL A 32 1.51 -0.98 -8.62
N ARG A 33 2.39 -1.36 -9.55
CA ARG A 33 3.78 -0.87 -9.58
C ARG A 33 3.87 0.63 -9.80
N ALA A 34 3.11 1.18 -10.74
CA ALA A 34 3.10 2.62 -11.02
C ALA A 34 2.52 3.44 -9.86
N THR A 35 1.59 2.87 -9.09
CA THR A 35 1.05 3.50 -7.88
C THR A 35 2.06 3.46 -6.74
N CYS A 36 2.76 2.34 -6.57
CA CYS A 36 3.87 2.25 -5.63
C CYS A 36 4.99 3.25 -5.96
N GLU A 37 5.44 3.34 -7.23
CA GLU A 37 6.51 4.26 -7.64
C GLU A 37 6.19 5.72 -7.30
N ARG A 38 4.94 6.15 -7.49
CA ARG A 38 4.48 7.50 -7.14
C ARG A 38 4.39 7.76 -5.64
N ALA A 39 4.29 6.71 -4.83
CA ALA A 39 4.19 6.78 -3.38
C ALA A 39 5.57 6.74 -2.70
N LEU A 40 6.65 6.52 -3.45
CA LEU A 40 8.01 6.53 -2.90
C LEU A 40 8.47 7.94 -2.53
N ASP A 41 9.13 8.01 -1.39
CA ASP A 41 9.74 9.22 -0.83
C ASP A 41 11.07 8.91 -0.13
N ASN A 42 11.72 9.96 0.38
CA ASN A 42 12.99 9.86 1.09
C ASN A 42 12.92 9.13 2.46
N HIS A 43 11.74 8.71 2.90
CA HIS A 43 11.53 7.91 4.10
C HIS A 43 11.24 6.44 3.76
N SER A 44 11.07 6.12 2.49
CA SER A 44 10.71 4.79 2.02
C SER A 44 11.90 3.83 2.13
N THR A 45 11.70 2.72 2.84
CA THR A 45 12.72 1.66 3.02
C THR A 45 12.05 0.29 3.00
N LEU A 46 12.83 -0.79 3.03
CA LEU A 46 12.27 -2.15 3.11
C LEU A 46 11.41 -2.35 4.37
N ASP A 47 11.77 -1.71 5.48
CA ASP A 47 11.07 -1.82 6.76
C ASP A 47 10.01 -0.71 6.95
N ASN A 48 10.05 0.35 6.14
CA ASN A 48 9.08 1.44 6.13
C ASN A 48 8.49 1.59 4.73
N ARG A 49 7.65 0.63 4.35
CA ARG A 49 7.05 0.54 3.02
C ARG A 49 5.72 1.31 2.96
N PRO A 50 5.49 2.16 1.94
CA PRO A 50 4.19 2.79 1.71
C PRO A 50 3.05 1.77 1.51
N GLU A 51 1.84 2.11 1.93
CA GLU A 51 0.65 1.24 1.77
C GLU A 51 0.43 0.82 0.31
N ALA A 52 0.62 1.76 -0.62
CA ALA A 52 0.54 1.54 -2.06
C ALA A 52 1.52 0.50 -2.62
N CYS A 53 2.54 0.13 -1.85
CA CYS A 53 3.57 -0.83 -2.24
C CYS A 53 3.39 -2.20 -1.58
N GLN A 54 2.40 -2.41 -0.70
CA GLN A 54 2.28 -3.67 0.06
C GLN A 54 2.03 -4.89 -0.83
N GLU A 55 1.39 -4.70 -1.98
CA GLU A 55 1.13 -5.77 -2.95
C GLU A 55 2.29 -6.00 -3.95
N VAL A 56 3.33 -5.16 -3.90
CA VAL A 56 4.53 -5.32 -4.74
C VAL A 56 5.45 -6.38 -4.14
N PRO A 57 5.98 -7.36 -4.90
CA PRO A 57 6.96 -8.31 -4.37
C PRO A 57 8.23 -7.63 -3.88
N ASP A 58 8.89 -8.18 -2.85
CA ASP A 58 10.08 -7.57 -2.23
C ASP A 58 11.21 -7.29 -3.21
N GLU A 59 11.50 -8.21 -4.12
CA GLU A 59 12.55 -8.01 -5.14
C GLU A 59 12.19 -6.88 -6.12
N SER A 60 10.91 -6.77 -6.47
CA SER A 60 10.41 -5.67 -7.29
C SER A 60 10.48 -4.35 -6.53
N TYR A 61 10.15 -4.34 -5.24
CA TYR A 61 10.21 -3.15 -4.40
C TYR A 61 11.65 -2.66 -4.19
N ARG A 62 12.62 -3.57 -3.99
CA ARG A 62 14.05 -3.22 -3.98
C ARG A 62 14.48 -2.52 -5.26
N THR A 63 14.03 -3.03 -6.40
CA THR A 63 14.33 -2.43 -7.69
C THR A 63 13.74 -1.02 -7.79
N LEU A 64 12.52 -0.80 -7.30
CA LEU A 64 11.90 0.52 -7.28
C LEU A 64 12.64 1.51 -6.37
N LEU A 65 13.07 1.08 -5.18
CA LEU A 65 13.90 1.89 -4.28
C LEU A 65 15.22 2.31 -4.95
N LEU A 66 15.90 1.36 -5.59
CA LEU A 66 17.13 1.65 -6.33
C LEU A 66 16.90 2.67 -7.45
N VAL A 67 15.84 2.50 -8.24
CA VAL A 67 15.48 3.44 -9.32
C VAL A 67 15.15 4.82 -8.75
N TYR A 68 14.44 4.87 -7.62
CA TYR A 68 14.13 6.13 -6.94
C TYR A 68 15.42 6.86 -6.50
N ASP A 69 16.36 6.15 -5.88
CA ASP A 69 17.64 6.71 -5.45
C ASP A 69 18.47 7.22 -6.64
N LEU A 70 18.52 6.45 -7.73
CA LEU A 70 19.22 6.88 -8.96
C LEU A 70 18.60 8.15 -9.56
N LYS A 71 17.26 8.22 -9.62
CA LYS A 71 16.55 9.43 -10.09
C LYS A 71 16.80 10.63 -9.18
N ALA A 72 16.89 10.42 -7.86
CA ALA A 72 17.24 11.47 -6.91
C ALA A 72 18.67 11.99 -7.10
N GLU A 73 19.59 11.16 -7.61
CA GLU A 73 20.93 11.54 -8.03
C GLU A 73 20.99 12.15 -9.45
N GLY A 74 19.86 12.24 -10.16
CA GLY A 74 19.78 12.76 -11.53
C GLY A 74 20.22 11.76 -12.60
N LEU A 75 20.19 10.46 -12.29
CA LEU A 75 20.47 9.35 -13.20
C LEU A 75 19.14 8.75 -13.67
N ASP A 76 18.91 8.71 -15.00
CA ASP A 76 17.71 8.16 -15.67
C ASP A 76 18.05 6.90 -16.49
#